data_AF-A0A2M9QBV6-F1
#
_entry.id   AF-A0A2M9QBV6-F1
#
_cell.length_a   1.000
_cell.length_b   1.000
_cell.length_c   1.000
_cell.angle_alpha   90.00
_cell.angle_beta   90.00
_cell.angle_gamma   90.00
#
_symmetry.space_group_name_H-M   'P 1'
#
loop_
_entity.id
_entity.type
_entity.pdbx_description
1 polymer ?
#
loop_
_entity_poly.entity_id
_entity_poly.type
_entity_poly.pdbx_seq_one_letter_code
_entity_poly.pdbx_strand_id
1 'polypeptide(L)'
;MAKKQKHIPFLKRPWVSSIGVFILSQIIFITFEVTGWIPNYRDIGGTLFGRITESSIFKDWFTFYETQHFNLLTIFFGIVFLVPGILGAIKNVFSPRST
;
A
#
# COMPACT_ATOMS: atom_id res chain seq x y z
N MET A 1 16.79 -10.73 36.97
CA MET A 1 15.58 -9.91 36.75
C MET A 1 14.90 -10.39 35.48
N ALA A 2 13.74 -11.03 35.56
CA ALA A 2 13.02 -11.51 34.38
C ALA A 2 12.50 -10.32 33.55
N LYS A 3 12.92 -10.22 32.29
CA LYS A 3 12.40 -9.22 31.35
C LYS A 3 10.91 -9.51 31.15
N LYS A 4 10.01 -8.69 31.69
CA LYS A 4 8.58 -8.77 31.37
C LYS A 4 8.44 -8.57 29.86
N GLN A 5 8.07 -9.63 29.14
CA GLN A 5 7.77 -9.56 27.72
C GLN A 5 6.62 -8.57 27.52
N LYS A 6 6.91 -7.40 26.95
CA LYS A 6 5.87 -6.39 26.69
C LYS A 6 4.92 -6.95 25.64
N HIS A 7 3.74 -7.38 26.07
CA HIS A 7 2.71 -7.89 25.17
C HIS A 7 2.22 -6.75 24.26
N ILE A 8 2.65 -6.76 23.01
CA ILE A 8 2.15 -5.84 21.99
C ILE A 8 0.91 -6.48 21.35
N PRO A 9 -0.28 -5.84 21.44
CA PRO A 9 -1.48 -6.32 20.76
C PRO A 9 -1.21 -6.56 19.27
N PHE A 10 -1.84 -7.58 18.68
CA PHE A 10 -1.61 -7.97 17.29
C PHE A 10 -1.77 -6.79 16.31
N LEU A 11 -2.84 -6.00 16.45
CA LEU A 11 -3.10 -4.82 15.62
C LEU A 11 -2.06 -3.69 15.79
N LYS A 12 -1.33 -3.67 16.91
CA LYS A 12 -0.25 -2.70 17.16
C LYS A 12 1.10 -3.17 16.62
N ARG A 13 1.17 -4.34 15.98
CA ARG A 13 2.39 -4.80 15.32
C ARG A 13 2.64 -3.93 14.08
N PRO A 14 3.84 -3.35 13.90
CA PRO A 14 4.12 -2.43 12.80
C PRO A 14 3.78 -3.00 11.42
N TRP A 15 4.07 -4.29 11.19
CA TRP A 15 3.78 -4.94 9.91
C TRP A 15 2.26 -5.08 9.65
N VAL A 16 1.47 -5.35 10.69
CA VAL A 16 0.00 -5.43 10.62
C VAL A 16 -0.57 -4.06 10.31
N SER A 17 -0.10 -3.03 11.00
CA SER A 17 -0.50 -1.64 10.75
C SER A 17 -0.16 -1.20 9.31
N SER A 18 1.02 -1.56 8.81
CA SER A 18 1.47 -1.21 7.45
C SER A 18 0.59 -1.86 6.38
N ILE A 19 0.35 -3.17 6.48
CA ILE A 19 -0.55 -3.88 5.57
C ILE A 19 -1.98 -3.34 5.69
N GLY A 20 -2.43 -3.05 6.92
CA GLY A 20 -3.75 -2.50 7.19
C GLY A 20 -3.97 -1.15 6.51
N VAL A 21 -2.98 -0.24 6.56
CA VAL A 21 -3.02 1.04 5.85
C VAL A 21 -3.15 0.82 4.35
N PHE A 22 -2.33 -0.07 3.77
CA PHE A 22 -2.41 -0.38 2.35
C PHE A 22 -3.81 -0.88 1.95
N ILE A 23 -4.34 -1.88 2.66
CA ILE A 23 -5.66 -2.46 2.39
C ILE A 23 -6.76 -1.40 2.54
N LEU A 24 -6.72 -0.58 3.60
CA LEU A 24 -7.70 0.47 3.82
C LEU A 24 -7.69 1.50 2.67
N SER A 25 -6.51 1.87 2.18
CA SER A 25 -6.40 2.73 1.00
C SER A 25 -7.01 2.10 -0.25
N GLN A 26 -6.81 0.80 -0.48
CA GLN A 26 -7.43 0.12 -1.63
C GLN A 26 -8.96 0.13 -1.54
N ILE A 27 -9.52 -0.07 -0.35
CA ILE A 27 -10.97 0.02 -0.11
C ILE A 27 -11.48 1.43 -0.45
N ILE A 28 -10.77 2.47 -0.03
CA ILE A 28 -11.12 3.86 -0.33
C ILE A 28 -11.08 4.12 -1.85
N PHE A 29 -10.02 3.70 -2.53
CA PHE A 29 -9.89 3.89 -3.98
C PHE A 29 -10.98 3.16 -4.77
N ILE A 30 -11.26 1.91 -4.43
CA ILE A 30 -12.37 1.14 -5.03
C ILE A 30 -13.70 1.85 -4.79
N THR A 31 -13.93 2.37 -3.59
CA THR A 31 -15.18 3.08 -3.27
C THR A 31 -15.34 4.33 -4.13
N PHE A 32 -14.28 5.13 -4.27
CA PHE A 32 -14.30 6.34 -5.10
C PHE A 32 -14.51 6.02 -6.58
N GLU A 33 -13.85 4.98 -7.08
CA GLU A 33 -14.00 4.50 -8.45
C GLU A 33 -15.45 4.06 -8.74
N VAL A 34 -16.01 3.20 -7.87
CA VAL A 34 -17.37 2.65 -8.04
C VAL A 34 -18.45 3.71 -7.87
N THR A 35 -18.25 4.69 -6.99
CA THR A 35 -19.20 5.79 -6.77
C THR A 35 -19.06 6.92 -7.81
N GLY A 36 -17.98 6.92 -8.60
CA GLY A 36 -17.62 8.04 -9.48
C GLY A 36 -17.24 9.32 -8.72
N TRP A 37 -17.10 9.24 -7.39
CA TRP A 37 -16.69 10.38 -6.56
C TRP A 37 -15.18 10.53 -6.64
N ILE A 38 -14.71 11.20 -7.68
CA ILE A 38 -13.29 11.46 -7.91
C ILE A 38 -12.98 12.89 -7.43
N PRO A 39 -12.02 13.08 -6.51
CA PRO A 39 -11.53 14.40 -6.17
C PRO A 39 -11.05 15.15 -7.42
N ASN A 40 -11.21 16.47 -7.45
CA ASN A 40 -10.75 17.28 -8.59
C ASN A 40 -9.22 17.34 -8.64
N TYR A 41 -8.61 16.33 -9.24
CA TYR A 41 -7.18 16.25 -9.44
C TYR A 41 -6.76 17.06 -10.66
N ARG A 42 -5.64 17.77 -10.52
CA ARG A 42 -5.02 18.42 -11.67
C ARG A 42 -4.54 17.34 -12.64
N ASP A 43 -4.69 17.63 -13.93
CA ASP A 43 -4.15 16.78 -14.98
C ASP A 43 -2.65 16.57 -14.77
N ILE A 44 -2.23 15.30 -14.84
CA ILE A 44 -0.85 14.86 -14.70
C ILE A 44 -0.16 14.72 -16.05
N GLY A 45 -0.90 14.83 -17.17
CA GLY A 45 -0.36 14.84 -18.52
C GLY A 45 0.79 15.84 -18.68
N GLY A 46 1.89 15.38 -19.27
CA GLY A 46 3.11 16.19 -19.46
C GLY A 46 3.98 16.38 -18.20
N THR A 47 3.53 15.96 -17.01
CA THR A 47 4.36 15.94 -15.79
C THR A 47 5.24 14.68 -15.74
N LEU A 48 6.22 14.63 -14.82
CA LEU A 48 7.03 13.43 -14.60
C LEU A 48 6.17 12.21 -14.26
N PHE A 49 5.11 12.39 -13.45
CA PHE A 49 4.19 11.32 -13.11
C PHE A 49 3.33 10.89 -14.31
N GLY A 50 2.87 11.84 -15.13
CA GLY A 50 2.17 11.52 -16.38
C GLY A 50 3.01 10.69 -17.34
N ARG A 51 4.30 11.02 -17.49
CA ARG A 51 5.22 10.21 -18.32
C ARG A 51 5.40 8.79 -17.78
N ILE A 52 5.41 8.63 -16.45
CA ILE A 52 5.48 7.31 -15.81
C ILE A 52 4.19 6.52 -16.07
N THR A 53 3.02 7.14 -15.90
CA THR A 53 1.72 6.49 -16.13
C THR A 53 1.46 6.17 -17.60
N GLU A 54 2.10 6.90 -18.52
CA GLU A 54 2.04 6.66 -19.96
C GLU A 54 2.96 5.55 -20.46
N SER A 55 3.94 5.13 -19.65
CA SER A 55 4.90 4.07 -20.00
C SER A 55 4.20 2.72 -20.19
N SER A 56 4.77 1.86 -21.06
CA SER A 56 4.22 0.51 -21.31
C SER A 56 4.12 -0.32 -20.04
N ILE A 57 5.15 -0.28 -19.19
CA ILE A 57 5.15 -1.00 -17.91
C ILE A 57 3.93 -0.62 -17.06
N PHE A 58 3.62 0.68 -16.99
CA PHE A 58 2.50 1.16 -16.19
C PHE A 58 1.16 0.77 -16.79
N LYS A 59 1.01 0.88 -18.11
CA LYS A 59 -0.22 0.52 -18.82
C LYS A 59 -0.48 -0.99 -18.87
N ASP A 60 0.57 -1.80 -18.87
CA ASP A 60 0.42 -3.26 -19.01
C ASP A 60 0.28 -3.94 -17.64
N TRP A 61 0.97 -3.45 -16.61
CA TRP A 61 1.06 -4.11 -15.31
C TRP A 61 0.34 -3.39 -14.17
N PHE A 62 0.09 -2.08 -14.32
CA PHE A 62 -0.37 -1.23 -13.22
C PHE A 62 -1.65 -0.46 -13.56
N THR A 63 -2.59 -1.12 -14.24
CA THR A 63 -3.94 -0.61 -14.55
C THR A 63 -4.99 -1.30 -13.68
N PHE A 64 -4.97 -1.01 -12.38
CA PHE A 64 -5.92 -1.57 -11.41
C PHE A 64 -7.27 -0.83 -11.42
N TYR A 65 -7.24 0.45 -11.77
CA TYR A 65 -8.35 1.40 -11.82
C TYR A 65 -8.36 2.11 -13.18
N GLU A 66 -9.50 2.62 -13.63
CA GLU A 66 -9.60 3.51 -14.79
C GLU A 66 -8.90 4.84 -14.48
N THR A 67 -9.02 5.31 -13.23
CA THR A 67 -8.37 6.54 -12.77
C THR A 67 -6.85 6.35 -12.61
N GLN A 68 -6.04 6.97 -13.48
CA GLN A 68 -4.57 6.89 -13.45
C GLN A 68 -3.94 7.33 -12.12
N HIS A 69 -4.52 8.34 -11.44
CA HIS A 69 -4.04 8.79 -10.14
C HIS A 69 -4.13 7.69 -9.07
N PHE A 70 -5.20 6.88 -9.08
CA PHE A 70 -5.37 5.78 -8.13
C PHE A 70 -4.38 4.65 -8.41
N ASN A 71 -4.10 4.34 -9.67
CA ASN A 71 -3.04 3.41 -10.05
C ASN A 71 -1.68 3.85 -9.49
N LEU A 72 -1.34 5.12 -9.68
CA LEU A 72 -0.05 5.67 -9.25
C LEU A 72 0.08 5.62 -7.73
N LEU A 73 -0.97 6.04 -7.01
CA LEU A 73 -1.03 5.98 -5.56
C LEU A 73 -0.96 4.54 -5.04
N THR A 74 -1.57 3.59 -5.75
CA THR A 74 -1.55 2.18 -5.39
C THR A 74 -0.14 1.60 -5.47
N ILE A 75 0.61 1.91 -6.53
CA ILE A 75 2.03 1.52 -6.61
C ILE A 75 2.83 2.17 -5.49
N PHE A 76 2.65 3.47 -5.28
CA PHE A 76 3.36 4.21 -4.23
C PHE A 76 3.09 3.60 -2.84
N PHE A 77 1.83 3.32 -2.50
CA PHE A 77 1.46 2.67 -1.24
C PHE A 77 1.91 1.21 -1.19
N GLY A 78 1.95 0.52 -2.33
CA GLY A 78 2.53 -0.82 -2.44
C GLY A 78 4.00 -0.83 -2.01
N ILE A 79 4.79 0.10 -2.53
CA ILE A 79 6.22 0.23 -2.20
C ILE A 79 6.42 0.68 -0.76
N VAL A 80 5.66 1.68 -0.29
CA VAL A 80 5.86 2.30 1.03
C VAL A 80 5.29 1.47 2.17
N PHE A 81 4.14 0.82 1.99
CA PHE A 81 3.42 0.15 3.07
C PHE A 81 3.35 -1.37 2.89
N LEU A 82 3.01 -1.85 1.69
CA LEU A 82 2.82 -3.27 1.48
C LEU A 82 4.14 -4.04 1.52
N VAL A 83 5.17 -3.59 0.80
CA VAL A 83 6.48 -4.27 0.75
C VAL A 83 7.11 -4.38 2.15
N PRO A 84 7.26 -3.31 2.95
CA PRO A 84 7.77 -3.42 4.31
C PRO A 84 6.86 -4.24 5.22
N GLY A 85 5.53 -4.16 5.00
CA GLY A 85 4.54 -4.96 5.72
C GLY A 85 4.74 -6.46 5.50
N ILE A 86 4.91 -6.89 4.24
CA ILE A 86 5.17 -8.29 3.87
C ILE A 86 6.51 -8.75 4.46
N LEU A 87 7.58 -7.98 4.30
CA LEU A 87 8.89 -8.31 4.87
C LEU A 87 8.81 -8.47 6.40
N GLY A 88 8.07 -7.58 7.07
CA GLY A 88 7.83 -7.66 8.51
C GLY A 88 7.00 -8.88 8.91
N ALA A 89 6.01 -9.26 8.11
CA ALA A 89 5.19 -10.46 8.32
C ALA A 89 6.04 -11.72 8.19
N ILE A 90 6.82 -11.84 7.11
CA ILE A 90 7.76 -12.95 6.87
C ILE A 90 8.73 -13.07 8.04
N LYS A 91 9.37 -11.96 8.45
CA LYS A 91 10.27 -11.97 9.61
C LYS A 91 9.55 -12.45 10.88
N ASN A 92 8.28 -12.11 11.07
CA ASN A 92 7.55 -12.56 12.25
C ASN A 92 7.22 -14.06 12.23
N VAL A 93 6.93 -14.63 11.06
CA VAL A 93 6.63 -16.05 10.87
C VAL A 93 7.90 -16.91 10.98
N PHE A 94 8.99 -16.46 10.35
CA PHE A 94 10.23 -17.24 10.24
C PHE A 94 11.28 -16.93 11.31
N SER A 95 11.10 -15.91 12.15
CA SER A 95 12.00 -15.69 13.29
C SER A 95 11.76 -16.81 14.32
N PRO A 96 12.75 -17.66 14.61
CA PRO A 96 12.64 -18.64 15.68
C PRO A 96 12.29 -17.89 16.95
N ARG A 97 11.24 -18.32 17.66
CA ARG A 97 11.09 -17.92 19.07
C ARG A 97 12.33 -18.51 19.76
N SER A 98 13.30 -17.66 20.10
CA SER A 98 14.28 -18.03 21.11
C SER A 98 13.47 -18.25 22.39
N THR A 99 13.20 -19.53 22.68
CA THR A 99 12.72 -20.04 23.97
C THR A 99 13.62 -19.55 25.08
#